data_AF-A0A3C1DY99-F1
#
_entry.id   AF-A0A3C1DY99-F1
#
_cell.length_a   1.000
_cell.length_b   1.000
_cell.length_c   1.000
_cell.angle_alpha   90.00
_cell.angle_beta   90.00
_cell.angle_gamma   90.00
#
_symmetry.space_group_name_H-M   'P 1'
#
loop_
_entity.id
_entity.type
_entity.pdbx_description
1 polymer ?
#
loop_
_entity_poly.entity_id
_entity_poly.type
_entity_poly.pdbx_seq_one_letter_code
_entity_poly.pdbx_strand_id
1 'polypeptide(L)' 'MADGVRDGRIITTPQVYWEPDYWEPGAVLPPGGDAHFVYKREGQPCRVCAVPVAITEMVGRKLYWCPGCQQ' A
#
# COMPACT_ATOMS: atom_id res chain seq x y z
N MET A 1 -2.38 -5.49 9.69
CA MET A 1 -2.52 -4.24 10.48
C MET A 1 -1.34 -3.98 11.42
N ALA A 2 -0.51 -4.98 11.75
CA ALA A 2 0.71 -4.76 12.55
C ALA A 2 1.80 -4.02 11.75
N ASP A 3 1.78 -4.15 10.42
CA ASP A 3 2.87 -3.67 9.56
C ASP A 3 3.03 -2.15 9.60
N GLY A 4 1.94 -1.40 9.46
CA GLY A 4 1.98 0.07 9.55
C GLY A 4 2.35 0.61 10.95
N VAL A 5 2.16 -0.17 12.01
CA VAL A 5 2.59 0.21 13.38
C VAL A 5 4.08 -0.01 13.55
N ARG A 6 4.60 -1.14 13.06
CA ARG A 6 6.03 -1.48 13.05
C ARG A 6 6.83 -0.50 12.20
N ASP A 7 6.31 -0.12 11.03
CA ASP A 7 7.02 0.70 10.06
C ASP A 7 6.88 2.21 10.32
N GLY A 8 6.02 2.62 11.25
CA GLY A 8 5.72 4.03 11.54
C GLY A 8 5.11 4.81 10.36
N ARG A 9 4.77 4.12 9.27
CA ARG A 9 4.25 4.68 8.02
C ARG A 9 3.23 3.72 7.40
N ILE A 10 2.21 4.28 6.76
CA ILE A 10 1.28 3.50 5.91
C ILE A 10 1.96 3.27 4.56
N ILE A 11 2.43 2.04 4.33
CA ILE A 11 2.97 1.57 3.04
C ILE A 11 1.97 0.59 2.44
N THR A 12 1.60 0.82 1.19
CA THR A 12 0.65 -0.05 0.46
C THR A 12 1.28 -0.74 -0.73
N THR A 13 2.58 -0.54 -0.89
CA THR A 13 3.39 -1.20 -1.92
C THR A 13 3.66 -2.63 -1.48
N PRO A 14 3.47 -3.64 -2.34
CA PRO A 14 3.80 -5.02 -2.00
C PRO A 14 5.31 -5.21 -1.75
N GLN A 15 5.67 -6.12 -0.84
CA GLN A 15 7.06 -6.38 -0.40
C GLN A 15 8.02 -6.69 -1.56
N VAL A 16 7.53 -7.29 -2.65
CA VAL A 16 8.32 -7.61 -3.85
C VAL A 16 8.95 -6.37 -4.52
N TYR A 17 8.41 -5.19 -4.25
CA TYR A 17 8.93 -3.92 -4.78
C TYR A 17 9.82 -3.17 -3.78
N TRP A 18 10.13 -3.77 -2.63
CA TRP A 18 10.93 -3.15 -1.59
C TRP A 18 12.40 -3.55 -1.79
N GLU A 19 13.33 -2.68 -1.39
CA GLU A 19 14.75 -3.01 -1.42
C GLU A 19 15.07 -4.16 -0.44
N PRO A 20 16.07 -5.02 -0.73
CA PRO A 20 16.32 -6.25 0.04
C PRO A 20 16.63 -6.04 1.52
N ASP A 21 17.09 -4.85 1.87
CA ASP A 21 17.48 -4.41 3.20
C ASP A 21 16.33 -3.75 3.98
N TYR A 22 15.08 -3.78 3.49
CA TYR A 22 13.95 -3.04 4.09
C TYR A 22 13.67 -3.30 5.58
N TRP A 23 14.15 -4.42 6.13
CA TRP A 23 13.98 -4.81 7.53
C TRP A 23 15.14 -4.34 8.43
N GLU A 24 16.19 -3.78 7.84
CA GLU A 24 17.36 -3.26 8.53
C GLU A 24 17.05 -1.86 9.12
N PRO A 25 17.57 -1.53 10.32
CA PRO A 25 17.48 -0.18 10.87
C PRO A 25 18.10 0.85 9.90
N GLY A 26 17.27 1.75 9.37
CA GLY A 26 17.71 2.81 8.43
C GLY A 26 17.45 2.50 6.96
N ALA A 27 16.75 1.42 6.63
CA ALA A 27 16.38 1.11 5.26
C ALA A 27 15.56 2.22 4.59
N VAL A 28 15.82 2.44 3.30
CA VAL A 28 15.13 3.46 2.52
C VAL A 28 13.73 2.96 2.17
N LEU A 29 12.72 3.50 2.85
CA LEU A 29 11.33 3.24 2.47
C LEU A 29 11.06 3.78 1.06
N PRO A 30 10.14 3.17 0.30
CA PRO A 30 9.78 3.69 -1.02
C PRO A 30 9.44 5.19 -0.93
N PRO A 31 9.96 6.02 -1.84
CA PRO A 31 9.68 7.44 -1.86
C PRO A 31 8.17 7.68 -1.95
N GLY A 32 7.73 8.85 -1.48
CA GLY A 32 6.30 9.10 -1.17
C GLY A 32 5.30 8.72 -2.27
N GLY A 33 5.63 8.96 -3.54
CA GLY A 33 4.77 8.63 -4.68
C GLY A 33 4.72 7.15 -5.06
N ASP A 34 5.74 6.38 -4.66
CA ASP A 34 5.85 4.96 -4.93
C ASP A 34 5.39 4.10 -3.77
N ALA A 35 5.36 4.63 -2.55
CA ALA A 35 4.83 3.94 -1.37
C ALA A 35 3.32 3.66 -1.41
N HIS A 36 2.57 4.35 -2.28
CA HIS A 36 1.10 4.36 -2.30
C HIS A 36 0.52 3.73 -3.57
N PHE A 37 0.39 2.40 -3.57
CA PHE A 37 -0.23 1.66 -4.67
C PHE A 37 -1.76 1.74 -4.67
N VAL A 38 -2.39 1.94 -3.51
CA VAL A 38 -3.88 2.03 -3.40
C VAL A 38 -4.40 3.31 -2.75
N TYR A 39 -3.64 3.94 -1.84
CA TYR A 39 -4.13 5.11 -1.10
C TYR A 39 -4.42 6.31 -2.02
N LYS A 40 -5.62 6.89 -1.94
CA LYS A 40 -6.10 8.01 -2.79
C LYS A 40 -5.99 7.73 -4.30
N ARG A 41 -6.12 6.47 -4.69
CA ARG A 41 -6.10 6.01 -6.09
C ARG A 41 -7.41 5.37 -6.52
N GLU A 42 -8.50 5.61 -5.81
CA GLU A 42 -9.82 5.07 -6.12
C GLU A 42 -10.19 5.29 -7.60
N GLY A 43 -10.65 4.25 -8.28
CA GLY A 43 -10.98 4.27 -9.70
C GLY A 43 -9.77 4.24 -10.67
N GLN A 44 -8.54 4.46 -10.20
CA GLN A 44 -7.36 4.29 -11.03
C GLN A 44 -6.99 2.81 -11.18
N PRO A 45 -6.32 2.41 -12.28
CA PRO A 45 -5.86 1.04 -12.44
C PRO A 45 -4.81 0.67 -11.37
N CYS A 46 -4.95 -0.52 -10.79
CA CYS A 46 -3.93 -1.11 -9.94
C CYS A 46 -2.60 -1.21 -10.70
N ARG A 47 -1.50 -0.81 -10.07
CA ARG A 47 -0.15 -0.86 -10.68
C ARG A 47 0.36 -2.29 -10.92
N VAL A 48 -0.31 -3.31 -10.35
CA VAL A 48 0.06 -4.72 -10.48
C VAL A 48 -0.85 -5.44 -11.48
N CYS A 49 -2.17 -5.39 -11.31
CA CYS A 49 -3.12 -6.18 -12.10
C CYS A 49 -4.12 -5.37 -12.93
N ALA A 50 -3.98 -4.05 -12.98
CA ALA A 50 -4.87 -3.11 -13.69
C ALA A 50 -6.34 -3.03 -13.20
N VAL A 51 -6.80 -3.94 -12.33
CA VAL A 51 -8.13 -3.84 -11.70
C VAL A 51 -8.28 -2.50 -10.98
N PRO A 52 -9.40 -1.77 -11.14
CA PRO A 52 -9.61 -0.49 -10.47
C PRO A 52 -9.48 -0.60 -8.94
N VAL A 53 -8.75 0.33 -8.34
CA VAL A 53 -8.65 0.42 -6.87
C VAL A 53 -10.01 0.78 -6.30
N ALA A 54 -10.45 0.01 -5.31
CA ALA A 54 -11.70 0.18 -4.61
C ALA A 54 -11.53 1.00 -3.33
N ILE A 55 -12.61 1.65 -2.93
CA ILE A 55 -12.73 2.38 -1.66
C ILE A 55 -14.04 2.02 -0.99
N THR A 56 -14.01 1.88 0.34
CA THR A 56 -15.19 1.73 1.18
C THR A 56 -14.97 2.45 2.49
N GLU A 57 -16.05 2.80 3.16
CA GLU A 57 -16.00 3.23 4.54
C GLU A 57 -16.22 2.02 5.46
N MET A 58 -15.36 1.87 6.45
CA MET A 58 -15.47 0.85 7.48
C MET A 58 -15.21 1.49 8.84
N VAL A 59 -16.24 1.50 9.69
CA VAL A 59 -16.18 2.09 11.05
C VAL A 59 -15.62 3.53 11.03
N GLY A 60 -16.12 4.37 10.13
CA GLY A 60 -15.72 5.77 10.00
C GLY A 60 -14.31 6.00 9.43
N ARG A 61 -13.68 4.98 8.83
CA ARG A 61 -12.39 5.10 8.14
C ARG A 61 -12.52 4.68 6.69
N LYS A 62 -11.84 5.42 5.81
CA LYS A 62 -11.70 5.06 4.39
C LYS A 62 -10.68 3.94 4.24
N LEU A 63 -11.13 2.81 3.75
CA LEU A 63 -10.30 1.67 3.36
C LEU A 63 -10.11 1.71 1.85
N TYR A 64 -8.85 1.74 1.41
CA TYR A 64 -8.47 1.65 0.00
C TYR A 64 -7.80 0.30 -0.23
N TRP A 65 -8.22 -0.45 -1.26
CA TRP A 65 -7.63 -1.76 -1.59
C TRP A 65 -7.77 -2.09 -3.07
N CYS A 66 -6.96 -3.03 -3.55
CA CYS A 66 -7.13 -3.64 -4.87
C CYS A 66 -7.88 -4.97 -4.73
N PRO A 67 -9.12 -5.12 -5.22
CA PRO A 67 -9.88 -6.37 -5.08
C PRO A 67 -9.31 -7.53 -5.89
N GLY A 68 -8.46 -7.25 -6.89
CA GLY A 68 -7.78 -8.30 -7.66
C GLY A 68 -6.52 -8.86 -6.98
N CYS A 69 -5.84 -8.06 -6.17
CA CYS A 69 -4.58 -8.47 -5.51
C CYS A 69 -4.78 -8.85 -4.04
N GLN A 70 -5.80 -8.31 -3.37
CA GLN A 70 -6.05 -8.48 -1.95
C GLN A 70 -7.39 -9.20 -1.78
N GLN A 71 -7.31 -10.52 -1.55
CA GLN A 71 -8.42 -11.40 -1.21
C GLN A 71 -8.40 -11.74 0.28
#